data_AF-A0A0M1J4G5-F1
#
_entry.id   AF-A0A0M1J4G5-F1
#
_cell.length_a   1.000
_cell.length_b   1.000
_cell.length_c   1.000
_cell.angle_alpha   90.00
_cell.angle_beta   90.00
_cell.angle_gamma   90.00
#
_symmetry.space_group_name_H-M   'P 1'
#
loop_
_entity.id
_entity.type
_entity.pdbx_description
1 polymer ?
#
loop_
_entity_poly.entity_id
_entity_poly.type
_entity_poly.pdbx_seq_one_letter_code
_entity_poly.pdbx_strand_id
1 'polypeptide(L)'
;LENYMEDKYDSNALALAMSHLSQVRGVLQMLHLFGAAYLAKEMQLSASALLSADLENPQEAADPLLDALILLPDYIEKLETSEAEDLPILLLKNINNLRHSRGDAPIEEADLVLADLVQNMVAQRITDIDTHKLQALARQIRPKLQKGLLKWISGSDTPNGVQILGEIFGDLVPYVKGVPLLHGVFKGAQAITVGILDGSIQEEPQIKVLIGRIDKTIKELSEHGLQAAIKVVLPEHLQDILRLVAKAQTDNQLITEVKTDYGLDNIFSNDAKPDDDERFLLTPNANAISGVRAAAIMDQQLLGDFLNLH
;
A
#
# COMPACT_ATOMS: atom_id res chain seq x y z
N LEU A 1 22.27 19.10 7.35
CA LEU A 1 22.13 19.11 5.87
C LEU A 1 22.76 20.36 5.29
N GLU A 2 22.53 21.53 5.87
CA GLU A 2 23.33 22.74 5.61
C GLU A 2 24.84 22.45 5.71
N ASN A 3 25.31 21.84 6.81
CA ASN A 3 26.72 21.42 6.93
C ASN A 3 27.19 20.41 5.84
N TYR A 4 26.31 19.55 5.31
CA TYR A 4 26.69 18.63 4.22
C TYR A 4 26.93 19.39 2.90
N MET A 5 26.18 20.46 2.66
CA MET A 5 26.33 21.34 1.50
C MET A 5 27.47 22.33 1.66
N GLU A 6 27.73 22.82 2.88
CA GLU A 6 28.80 23.79 3.17
C GLU A 6 30.19 23.14 3.31
N ASP A 7 30.31 21.97 3.95
CA ASP A 7 31.59 21.34 4.32
C ASP A 7 32.01 20.15 3.43
N LYS A 8 31.55 20.09 2.18
CA LYS A 8 31.89 19.03 1.20
C LYS A 8 31.54 17.63 1.70
N TYR A 9 30.25 17.30 1.75
CA TYR A 9 29.78 15.92 1.83
C TYR A 9 30.08 15.21 3.16
N ASP A 10 29.89 15.86 4.32
CA ASP A 10 29.98 15.18 5.62
C ASP A 10 28.93 14.07 5.73
N SER A 11 29.38 12.85 5.44
CA SER A 11 28.55 11.65 5.46
C SER A 11 28.00 11.34 6.87
N ASN A 12 28.65 11.83 7.93
CA ASN A 12 28.15 11.62 9.29
C ASN A 12 26.89 12.46 9.56
N ALA A 13 26.86 13.72 9.12
CA ALA A 13 25.70 14.58 9.26
C ALA A 13 24.48 14.02 8.51
N LEU A 14 24.68 13.44 7.33
CA LEU A 14 23.61 12.85 6.54
C LEU A 14 23.12 11.50 7.11
N ALA A 15 24.03 10.68 7.64
CA ALA A 15 23.66 9.45 8.36
C ALA A 15 22.83 9.73 9.63
N LEU A 16 23.17 10.79 10.38
CA LEU A 16 22.37 11.24 11.52
C LEU A 16 20.98 11.71 11.08
N ALA A 17 20.89 12.50 10.00
CA ALA A 17 19.61 12.93 9.45
C ALA A 17 18.71 11.74 9.05
N MET A 18 19.28 10.71 8.42
CA MET A 18 18.55 9.48 8.08
C MET A 18 17.99 8.76 9.31
N SER A 19 18.78 8.68 10.39
CA SER A 19 18.33 8.08 11.65
C SER A 19 17.16 8.85 12.26
N HIS A 20 17.24 10.19 12.28
CA HIS A 20 16.14 11.03 12.78
C HIS A 20 14.88 10.91 11.94
N LEU A 21 15.01 10.93 10.61
CA LEU A 21 13.86 10.71 9.71
C LEU A 21 13.22 9.33 9.93
N SER A 22 14.00 8.32 10.31
CA SER A 22 13.47 6.99 10.64
C SER A 22 12.60 7.01 11.90
N GLN A 23 13.06 7.72 12.92
CA GLN A 23 12.31 7.92 14.15
C GLN A 23 11.03 8.71 13.90
N VAL A 24 11.13 9.83 13.17
CA VAL A 24 9.98 10.66 12.78
C VAL A 24 8.96 9.83 12.01
N ARG A 25 9.38 9.09 10.99
CA ARG A 25 8.49 8.20 10.23
C ARG A 25 7.78 7.19 11.13
N GLY A 26 8.49 6.57 12.06
CA GLY A 26 7.90 5.62 13.01
C GLY A 26 6.83 6.27 13.90
N VAL A 27 7.06 7.49 14.37
CA VAL A 27 6.07 8.25 15.16
C VAL A 27 4.85 8.62 14.31
N LEU A 28 5.05 9.11 13.08
CA LEU A 28 3.96 9.44 12.17
C LEU A 28 3.08 8.22 11.87
N GLN A 29 3.69 7.05 11.68
CA GLN A 29 2.96 5.78 11.52
C GLN A 29 2.15 5.40 12.76
N MET A 30 2.71 5.60 13.96
CA MET A 30 2.00 5.36 15.22
C MET A 30 0.82 6.32 15.43
N LEU A 31 0.90 7.53 14.88
CA LEU A 31 -0.18 8.53 14.89
C LEU A 31 -1.16 8.36 13.73
N HIS A 32 -1.03 7.32 12.89
CA HIS A 32 -1.83 7.11 11.68
C HIS A 32 -1.77 8.27 10.67
N LEU A 33 -0.66 9.01 10.65
CA LEU A 33 -0.34 10.06 9.68
C LEU A 33 0.46 9.46 8.51
N PHE A 34 -0.20 8.63 7.71
CA PHE A 34 0.41 7.83 6.64
C PHE A 34 0.93 8.65 5.44
N GLY A 35 0.30 9.77 5.09
CA GLY A 35 0.77 10.68 4.05
C GLY A 35 2.07 11.36 4.47
N ALA A 36 2.09 11.92 5.69
CA ALA A 36 3.31 12.47 6.28
C ALA A 36 4.42 11.41 6.41
N ALA A 37 4.07 10.18 6.84
CA ALA A 37 5.00 9.07 6.93
C ALA A 37 5.55 8.65 5.55
N TYR A 38 4.73 8.73 4.49
CA TYR A 38 5.16 8.44 3.12
C TYR A 38 6.18 9.49 2.64
N LEU A 39 5.91 10.78 2.87
CA LEU A 39 6.89 11.84 2.58
C LEU A 39 8.20 11.60 3.34
N ALA A 40 8.13 11.32 4.64
CA ALA A 40 9.31 11.01 5.45
C ALA A 40 10.09 9.79 4.91
N LYS A 41 9.41 8.75 4.43
CA LYS A 41 10.05 7.61 3.75
C LYS A 41 10.82 8.06 2.50
N GLU A 42 10.22 8.87 1.65
CA GLU A 42 10.85 9.39 0.43
C GLU A 42 12.05 10.28 0.75
N MET A 43 11.96 11.10 1.80
CA MET A 43 13.09 11.90 2.30
C MET A 43 14.27 11.02 2.74
N GLN A 44 14.00 9.89 3.41
CA GLN A 44 15.05 8.94 3.81
C GLN A 44 15.71 8.28 2.60
N LEU A 45 14.94 7.92 1.57
CA LEU A 45 15.48 7.35 0.35
C LEU A 45 16.38 8.36 -0.37
N SER A 46 15.99 9.64 -0.41
CA SER A 46 16.83 10.72 -0.98
C SER A 46 18.10 10.93 -0.17
N ALA A 47 18.02 10.96 1.15
CA ALA A 47 19.21 11.04 2.00
C ALA A 47 20.14 9.81 1.81
N SER A 48 19.57 8.61 1.62
CA SER A 48 20.36 7.41 1.34
C SER A 48 21.05 7.46 -0.02
N ALA A 49 20.37 7.92 -1.06
CA ALA A 49 20.94 8.04 -2.41
C ALA A 49 22.09 9.07 -2.43
N LEU A 50 21.94 10.16 -1.69
CA LEU A 50 22.99 11.16 -1.49
C LEU A 50 24.21 10.57 -0.76
N LEU A 51 24.01 9.73 0.28
CA LEU A 51 25.10 9.05 0.98
C LEU A 51 25.86 8.06 0.10
N SER A 52 25.15 7.27 -0.70
CA SER A 52 25.76 6.27 -1.56
C SER A 52 26.56 6.89 -2.71
N ALA A 53 26.40 8.20 -2.97
CA ALA A 53 26.97 8.91 -4.11
C ALA A 53 26.56 8.31 -5.47
N ASP A 54 25.38 7.69 -5.53
CA ASP A 54 24.84 7.04 -6.74
C ASP A 54 24.19 8.04 -7.72
N LEU A 55 24.32 9.35 -7.45
CA LEU A 55 23.63 10.41 -8.19
C LEU A 55 24.59 11.20 -9.07
N GLU A 56 24.16 11.50 -10.30
CA GLU A 56 24.94 12.30 -11.25
C GLU A 56 25.21 13.71 -10.72
N ASN A 57 24.21 14.33 -10.08
CA ASN A 57 24.28 15.68 -9.49
C ASN A 57 23.79 15.67 -8.03
N PRO A 58 24.64 15.32 -7.04
CA PRO A 58 24.22 15.21 -5.64
C PRO A 58 23.80 16.56 -5.02
N GLN A 59 24.27 17.68 -5.57
CA GLN A 59 23.91 19.01 -5.06
C GLN A 59 22.49 19.41 -5.46
N GLU A 60 22.16 19.25 -6.74
CA GLU A 60 20.79 19.44 -7.28
C GLU A 60 19.81 18.43 -6.64
N ALA A 61 20.28 17.23 -6.33
CA ALA A 61 19.44 16.22 -5.69
C ALA A 61 19.17 16.47 -4.20
N ALA A 62 19.93 17.37 -3.56
CA ALA A 62 19.72 17.76 -2.18
C ALA A 62 18.60 18.81 -2.02
N ASP A 63 18.32 19.62 -3.05
CA ASP A 63 17.34 20.72 -2.96
C ASP A 63 15.93 20.23 -2.58
N PRO A 64 15.35 19.20 -3.24
CA PRO A 64 14.03 18.70 -2.84
C PRO A 64 13.99 18.11 -1.42
N LEU A 65 15.13 17.62 -0.92
CA LEU A 65 15.23 17.13 0.46
C LEU A 65 15.21 18.27 1.47
N LEU A 66 15.86 19.40 1.15
CA LEU A 66 15.78 20.62 1.98
C LEU A 66 14.36 21.19 2.00
N ASP A 67 13.71 21.28 0.84
CA ASP A 67 12.34 21.76 0.73
C ASP A 67 11.38 20.88 1.58
N ALA A 68 11.54 19.55 1.49
CA ALA A 68 10.73 18.62 2.27
C ALA A 68 10.95 18.73 3.79
N LEU A 69 12.12 19.16 4.24
CA LEU A 69 12.42 19.37 5.67
C LEU A 69 11.75 20.60 6.26
N ILE A 70 11.50 21.62 5.44
CA ILE A 70 10.72 22.80 5.82
C ILE A 70 9.22 22.44 5.76
N LEU A 71 8.81 21.75 4.69
CA LEU A 71 7.42 21.38 4.46
C LEU A 71 6.85 20.44 5.54
N LEU A 72 7.58 19.38 5.92
CA LEU A 72 7.04 18.33 6.79
C LEU A 72 6.60 18.87 8.17
N PRO A 73 7.40 19.67 8.89
CA PRO A 73 6.96 20.33 10.12
C PRO A 73 5.73 21.23 9.92
N ASP A 74 5.74 22.09 8.89
CA ASP A 74 4.61 22.99 8.58
C ASP A 74 3.32 22.21 8.29
N TYR A 75 3.45 21.06 7.62
CA TYR A 75 2.35 20.17 7.34
C TYR A 75 1.78 19.56 8.64
N ILE A 76 2.65 19.07 9.53
CA ILE A 76 2.24 18.50 10.82
C ILE A 76 1.56 19.57 11.70
N GLU A 77 2.11 20.78 11.78
CA GLU A 77 1.53 21.89 12.56
C GLU A 77 0.13 22.24 12.04
N LYS A 78 -0.09 22.21 10.72
CA LYS A 78 -1.41 22.42 10.14
C LYS A 78 -2.39 21.32 10.53
N LEU A 79 -1.98 20.05 10.50
CA LEU A 79 -2.83 18.93 10.93
C LEU A 79 -3.24 19.10 12.40
N GLU A 80 -2.31 19.51 13.27
CA GLU A 80 -2.59 19.76 14.69
C GLU A 80 -3.54 20.94 14.92
N THR A 81 -3.40 22.03 14.17
CA THR A 81 -4.13 23.29 14.40
C THR A 81 -5.49 23.37 13.74
N SER A 82 -5.71 22.65 12.64
CA SER A 82 -6.91 22.79 11.80
C SER A 82 -7.88 21.62 11.86
N GLU A 83 -7.62 20.61 12.72
CA GLU A 83 -8.34 19.32 12.71
C GLU A 83 -8.39 18.68 11.30
N ALA A 84 -7.43 19.06 10.44
CA ALA A 84 -7.39 18.57 9.06
C ALA A 84 -6.99 17.10 9.04
N GLU A 85 -7.57 16.37 8.08
CA GLU A 85 -7.15 15.00 7.81
C GLU A 85 -5.79 14.99 7.12
N ASP A 86 -4.97 13.97 7.43
CA ASP A 86 -3.76 13.68 6.67
C ASP A 86 -4.16 13.22 5.26
N LEU A 87 -3.90 14.07 4.26
CA LEU A 87 -4.25 13.88 2.86
C LEU A 87 -2.97 13.75 2.03
N PRO A 88 -2.50 12.52 1.73
CA PRO A 88 -1.27 12.28 0.99
C PRO A 88 -1.16 13.03 -0.34
N ILE A 89 -2.28 13.25 -1.02
CA ILE A 89 -2.36 13.98 -2.29
C ILE A 89 -1.75 15.39 -2.22
N LEU A 90 -1.87 16.08 -1.08
CA LEU A 90 -1.29 17.42 -0.89
C LEU A 90 0.25 17.39 -0.93
N LEU A 91 0.84 16.23 -0.64
CA LEU A 91 2.29 16.01 -0.62
C LEU A 91 2.82 15.44 -1.94
N LEU A 92 1.95 15.09 -2.90
CA LEU A 92 2.30 14.37 -4.12
C LEU A 92 3.39 15.07 -4.94
N LYS A 93 3.29 16.39 -5.12
CA LYS A 93 4.31 17.20 -5.83
C LYS A 93 5.69 17.06 -5.18
N ASN A 94 5.74 17.16 -3.86
CA ASN A 94 6.99 17.10 -3.08
C ASN A 94 7.58 15.69 -3.08
N ILE A 95 6.72 14.67 -2.97
CA ILE A 95 7.10 13.27 -3.14
C ILE A 95 7.71 13.05 -4.52
N ASN A 96 7.06 13.53 -5.59
CA ASN A 96 7.56 13.35 -6.95
C ASN A 96 8.86 14.13 -7.21
N ASN A 97 9.05 15.30 -6.60
CA ASN A 97 10.32 16.02 -6.66
C ASN A 97 11.47 15.21 -6.03
N LEU A 98 11.24 14.61 -4.85
CA LEU A 98 12.21 13.73 -4.18
C LEU A 98 12.52 12.48 -4.99
N ARG A 99 11.52 11.91 -5.67
CA ARG A 99 11.70 10.73 -6.53
C ARG A 99 12.49 11.08 -7.79
N HIS A 100 12.11 12.18 -8.44
CA HIS A 100 12.77 12.66 -9.64
C HIS A 100 14.25 12.96 -9.40
N SER A 101 14.60 13.56 -8.26
CA SER A 101 15.99 13.86 -7.93
C SER A 101 16.88 12.64 -7.73
N ARG A 102 16.27 11.46 -7.50
CA ARG A 102 16.98 10.17 -7.43
C ARG A 102 16.92 9.37 -8.73
N GLY A 103 16.26 9.89 -9.77
CA GLY A 103 16.00 9.15 -11.01
C GLY A 103 14.87 8.12 -10.92
N ASP A 104 14.08 8.14 -9.85
CA ASP A 104 12.91 7.27 -9.72
C ASP A 104 11.72 7.81 -10.53
N ALA A 105 10.91 6.89 -11.08
CA ALA A 105 9.68 7.26 -11.77
C ALA A 105 8.69 7.97 -10.83
N PRO A 106 7.96 9.00 -11.30
CA PRO A 106 6.92 9.65 -10.50
C PRO A 106 5.83 8.64 -10.11
N ILE A 107 5.20 8.86 -8.96
CA ILE A 107 3.97 8.17 -8.59
C ILE A 107 2.76 8.99 -9.00
N GLU A 108 1.69 8.29 -9.36
CA GLU A 108 0.39 8.88 -9.63
C GLU A 108 -0.41 9.04 -8.33
N GLU A 109 -1.41 9.93 -8.35
CA GLU A 109 -2.33 10.13 -7.21
C GLU A 109 -2.98 8.81 -6.79
N ALA A 110 -3.47 8.04 -7.76
CA ALA A 110 -4.10 6.76 -7.52
C ALA A 110 -3.19 5.77 -6.76
N ASP A 111 -1.90 5.76 -7.08
CA ASP A 111 -0.91 4.91 -6.41
C ASP A 111 -0.67 5.33 -4.97
N LEU A 112 -0.66 6.64 -4.71
CA LEU A 112 -0.49 7.19 -3.38
C LEU A 112 -1.71 6.91 -2.50
N VAL A 113 -2.93 7.05 -3.05
CA VAL A 113 -4.18 6.70 -2.35
C VAL A 113 -4.24 5.21 -2.03
N LEU A 114 -3.83 4.35 -2.96
CA LEU A 114 -3.74 2.90 -2.70
C LEU A 114 -2.69 2.58 -1.63
N ALA A 115 -1.54 3.25 -1.64
CA ALA A 115 -0.53 3.07 -0.61
C ALA A 115 -1.10 3.42 0.77
N ASP A 116 -1.79 4.56 0.89
CA ASP A 116 -2.45 5.00 2.13
C ASP A 116 -3.47 3.99 2.61
N LEU A 117 -4.39 3.55 1.75
CA LEU A 117 -5.39 2.53 2.06
C LEU A 117 -4.75 1.26 2.62
N VAL A 118 -3.71 0.76 1.97
CA VAL A 118 -3.01 -0.46 2.40
C VAL A 118 -2.29 -0.24 3.73
N GLN A 119 -1.66 0.91 3.96
CA GLN A 119 -1.00 1.20 5.24
C GLN A 119 -2.02 1.28 6.39
N ASN A 120 -3.17 1.90 6.17
CA ASN A 120 -4.28 1.89 7.12
C ASN A 120 -4.70 0.45 7.46
N MET A 121 -4.81 -0.44 6.47
CA MET A 121 -5.14 -1.85 6.69
C MET A 121 -4.07 -2.60 7.48
N VAL A 122 -2.78 -2.33 7.23
CA VAL A 122 -1.67 -2.95 7.97
C VAL A 122 -1.68 -2.53 9.43
N ALA A 123 -2.10 -1.30 9.72
CA ALA A 123 -2.22 -0.80 11.09
C ALA A 123 -3.43 -1.36 11.87
N GLN A 124 -4.37 -2.01 11.18
CA GLN A 124 -5.51 -2.65 11.84
C GLN A 124 -5.07 -3.86 12.67
N ARG A 125 -5.72 -4.05 13.82
CA ARG A 125 -5.43 -5.18 14.70
C ARG A 125 -5.88 -6.49 14.08
N ILE A 126 -5.02 -7.51 14.20
CA ILE A 126 -5.40 -8.88 13.89
C ILE A 126 -6.41 -9.35 14.93
N THR A 127 -7.56 -9.85 14.48
CA THR A 127 -8.60 -10.43 15.34
C THR A 127 -8.42 -11.94 15.46
N ASP A 128 -9.14 -12.54 16.42
CA ASP A 128 -8.97 -13.96 16.74
C ASP A 128 -9.36 -14.85 15.55
N ILE A 129 -8.41 -15.68 15.12
CA ILE A 129 -8.59 -16.66 14.05
C ILE A 129 -8.00 -18.00 14.45
N ASP A 130 -8.62 -19.08 13.96
CA ASP A 130 -8.11 -20.44 14.16
C ASP A 130 -6.87 -20.68 13.30
N THR A 131 -5.71 -20.30 13.84
CA THR A 131 -4.41 -20.39 13.17
C THR A 131 -4.02 -21.82 12.82
N HIS A 132 -4.43 -22.81 13.62
CA HIS A 132 -4.17 -24.22 13.35
C HIS A 132 -4.98 -24.72 12.16
N LYS A 133 -6.27 -24.38 12.09
CA LYS A 133 -7.13 -24.74 10.96
C LYS A 133 -6.67 -24.05 9.68
N LEU A 134 -6.29 -22.76 9.75
CA LEU A 134 -5.72 -22.04 8.62
C LEU A 134 -4.43 -22.69 8.12
N GLN A 135 -3.50 -23.06 9.02
CA GLN A 135 -2.26 -23.74 8.64
C GLN A 135 -2.51 -25.12 8.03
N ALA A 136 -3.44 -25.89 8.60
CA ALA A 136 -3.83 -27.20 8.06
C ALA A 136 -4.41 -27.08 6.64
N LEU A 137 -5.30 -26.10 6.43
CA LEU A 137 -5.85 -25.78 5.12
C LEU A 137 -4.74 -25.39 4.12
N ALA A 138 -3.82 -24.51 4.53
CA ALA A 138 -2.68 -24.11 3.69
C ALA A 138 -1.83 -25.31 3.25
N ARG A 139 -1.57 -26.29 4.15
CA ARG A 139 -0.88 -27.54 3.79
C ARG A 139 -1.65 -28.38 2.78
N GLN A 140 -2.97 -28.42 2.88
CA GLN A 140 -3.83 -29.20 1.99
C GLN A 140 -3.93 -28.61 0.58
N ILE A 141 -4.05 -27.28 0.47
CA ILE A 141 -4.24 -26.60 -0.81
C ILE A 141 -2.93 -26.35 -1.57
N ARG A 142 -1.79 -26.22 -0.87
CA ARG A 142 -0.51 -25.85 -1.48
C ARG A 142 -0.06 -26.77 -2.63
N PRO A 143 -0.16 -28.11 -2.56
CA PRO A 143 0.16 -28.97 -3.71
C PRO A 143 -0.73 -28.68 -4.93
N LYS A 144 -2.00 -28.35 -4.72
CA LYS A 144 -2.92 -27.97 -5.79
C LYS A 144 -2.56 -26.61 -6.38
N LEU A 145 -2.16 -25.65 -5.55
CA LEU A 145 -1.70 -24.32 -5.96
C LEU A 145 -0.48 -24.43 -6.87
N GLN A 146 0.52 -25.22 -6.48
CA GLN A 146 1.72 -25.46 -7.28
C GLN A 146 1.40 -26.11 -8.62
N LYS A 147 0.45 -27.05 -8.66
CA LYS A 147 -0.03 -27.65 -9.92
C LYS A 147 -0.71 -26.61 -10.82
N GLY A 148 -1.55 -25.73 -10.25
CA GLY A 148 -2.20 -24.63 -10.99
C GLY A 148 -1.18 -23.64 -11.57
N LEU A 149 -0.21 -23.22 -10.74
CA LEU A 149 0.91 -22.37 -11.14
C LEU A 149 1.73 -22.98 -12.27
N LEU A 150 2.10 -24.26 -12.16
CA LEU A 150 2.84 -24.96 -13.22
C LEU A 150 2.04 -24.98 -14.52
N LYS A 151 0.75 -25.31 -14.48
CA LYS A 151 -0.11 -25.33 -15.67
C LYS A 151 -0.14 -23.97 -16.38
N TRP A 152 -0.28 -22.91 -15.60
CA TRP A 152 -0.38 -21.54 -16.09
C TRP A 152 0.95 -20.98 -16.60
N ILE A 153 2.04 -21.12 -15.83
CA ILE A 153 3.35 -20.59 -16.18
C ILE A 153 3.94 -21.34 -17.38
N SER A 154 3.77 -22.67 -17.44
CA SER A 154 4.26 -23.48 -18.58
C SER A 154 3.43 -23.32 -19.86
N GLY A 155 2.26 -22.68 -19.78
CA GLY A 155 1.32 -22.54 -20.90
C GLY A 155 0.69 -23.86 -21.36
N SER A 156 0.86 -24.96 -20.61
CA SER A 156 0.31 -26.28 -20.95
C SER A 156 -1.23 -26.31 -20.95
N ASP A 157 -1.85 -25.55 -20.06
CA ASP A 157 -3.31 -25.47 -19.87
C ASP A 157 -3.65 -24.23 -19.01
N THR A 158 -3.50 -23.05 -19.61
CA THR A 158 -3.62 -21.75 -18.93
C THR A 158 -4.99 -21.56 -18.26
N PRO A 159 -6.15 -21.72 -18.95
CA PRO A 159 -7.44 -21.48 -18.33
C PRO A 159 -7.68 -22.37 -17.11
N ASN A 160 -7.36 -23.67 -17.19
CA ASN A 160 -7.51 -24.57 -16.05
C ASN A 160 -6.53 -24.23 -14.91
N GLY A 161 -5.29 -23.85 -15.25
CA GLY A 161 -4.31 -23.41 -14.27
C GLY A 161 -4.82 -22.22 -13.48
N VAL A 162 -5.29 -21.16 -14.16
CA VAL A 162 -5.84 -19.94 -13.53
C VAL A 162 -7.10 -20.25 -12.72
N GLN A 163 -7.99 -21.11 -13.21
CA GLN A 163 -9.19 -21.52 -12.48
C GLN A 163 -8.85 -22.21 -11.15
N ILE A 164 -7.90 -23.14 -11.14
CA ILE A 164 -7.44 -23.82 -9.92
C ILE A 164 -6.91 -22.79 -8.91
N LEU A 165 -6.14 -21.80 -9.38
CA LEU A 165 -5.61 -20.74 -8.50
C LEU A 165 -6.74 -19.91 -7.88
N GLY A 166 -7.73 -19.52 -8.68
CA GLY A 166 -8.89 -18.75 -8.21
C GLY A 166 -9.71 -19.49 -7.15
N GLU A 167 -9.98 -20.78 -7.36
CA GLU A 167 -10.67 -21.62 -6.37
C GLU A 167 -9.89 -21.67 -5.04
N ILE A 168 -8.57 -21.84 -5.10
CA ILE A 168 -7.71 -21.91 -3.91
C ILE A 168 -7.67 -20.59 -3.14
N PHE A 169 -7.57 -19.46 -3.84
CA PHE A 169 -7.61 -18.15 -3.18
C PHE A 169 -8.97 -17.90 -2.53
N GLY A 170 -10.07 -18.27 -3.21
CA GLY A 170 -11.42 -18.20 -2.66
C GLY A 170 -11.60 -19.07 -1.40
N ASP A 171 -11.03 -20.28 -1.38
CA ASP A 171 -11.08 -21.17 -0.22
C ASP A 171 -10.33 -20.61 1.00
N LEU A 172 -9.29 -19.80 0.78
CA LEU A 172 -8.50 -19.18 1.85
C LEU A 172 -9.17 -17.95 2.46
N VAL A 173 -9.88 -17.14 1.66
CA VAL A 173 -10.46 -15.85 2.07
C VAL A 173 -11.27 -15.94 3.38
N PRO A 174 -12.19 -16.91 3.57
CA PRO A 174 -12.97 -17.02 4.80
C PRO A 174 -12.14 -17.22 6.08
N TYR A 175 -10.94 -17.81 5.96
CA TYR A 175 -10.08 -18.18 7.09
C TYR A 175 -9.12 -17.07 7.52
N VAL A 176 -8.95 -16.04 6.69
CA VAL A 176 -8.05 -14.92 6.97
C VAL A 176 -8.79 -13.60 7.22
N LYS A 177 -10.11 -13.60 7.38
CA LYS A 177 -10.92 -12.39 7.64
C LYS A 177 -10.38 -11.53 8.80
N GLY A 178 -9.83 -12.18 9.84
CA GLY A 178 -9.23 -11.48 10.98
C GLY A 178 -7.81 -10.94 10.74
N VAL A 179 -7.25 -11.11 9.54
CA VAL A 179 -5.92 -10.62 9.14
C VAL A 179 -6.09 -9.77 7.88
N PRO A 180 -6.37 -8.45 8.02
CA PRO A 180 -6.79 -7.59 6.92
C PRO A 180 -5.88 -7.64 5.69
N LEU A 181 -4.55 -7.61 5.90
CA LEU A 181 -3.58 -7.69 4.80
C LEU A 181 -3.66 -9.01 4.03
N LEU A 182 -3.69 -10.16 4.71
CA LEU A 182 -3.80 -11.46 4.03
C LEU A 182 -5.17 -11.64 3.37
N HIS A 183 -6.22 -11.16 4.02
CA HIS A 183 -7.57 -11.15 3.45
C HIS A 183 -7.60 -10.38 2.13
N GLY A 184 -7.07 -9.16 2.10
CA GLY A 184 -6.99 -8.36 0.89
C GLY A 184 -6.15 -9.02 -0.19
N VAL A 185 -4.98 -9.57 0.17
CA VAL A 185 -4.11 -10.24 -0.81
C VAL A 185 -4.82 -11.44 -1.44
N PHE A 186 -5.47 -12.30 -0.65
CA PHE A 186 -6.14 -13.47 -1.22
C PHE A 186 -7.43 -13.12 -1.98
N LYS A 187 -8.24 -12.18 -1.46
CA LYS A 187 -9.45 -11.72 -2.16
C LYS A 187 -9.12 -11.04 -3.48
N GLY A 188 -8.11 -10.16 -3.49
CA GLY A 188 -7.66 -9.51 -4.71
C GLY A 188 -6.96 -10.47 -5.69
N ALA A 189 -6.18 -11.45 -5.21
CA ALA A 189 -5.61 -12.48 -6.07
C ALA A 189 -6.70 -13.34 -6.73
N GLN A 190 -7.76 -13.67 -6.00
CA GLN A 190 -8.94 -14.33 -6.56
C GLN A 190 -9.57 -13.46 -7.66
N ALA A 191 -9.79 -12.17 -7.41
CA ALA A 191 -10.32 -11.24 -8.41
C ALA A 191 -9.43 -11.17 -9.67
N ILE A 192 -8.10 -11.16 -9.52
CA ILE A 192 -7.16 -11.21 -10.65
C ILE A 192 -7.37 -12.50 -11.48
N THR A 193 -7.47 -13.66 -10.84
CA THR A 193 -7.66 -14.92 -11.58
C THR A 193 -8.98 -14.95 -12.34
N VAL A 194 -10.05 -14.40 -11.76
CA VAL A 194 -11.35 -14.26 -12.44
C VAL A 194 -11.25 -13.28 -13.60
N GLY A 195 -10.56 -12.15 -13.42
CA GLY A 195 -10.37 -11.15 -14.46
C GLY A 195 -9.52 -11.65 -15.64
N ILE A 196 -8.57 -12.55 -15.39
CA ILE A 196 -7.83 -13.22 -16.46
C ILE A 196 -8.74 -14.18 -17.23
N LEU A 197 -9.61 -14.92 -16.53
CA LEU A 197 -10.53 -15.88 -17.16
C LEU A 197 -11.64 -15.21 -17.98
N ASP A 198 -12.16 -14.07 -17.52
CA ASP A 198 -13.16 -13.30 -18.26
C ASP A 198 -12.57 -12.31 -19.28
N GLY A 199 -11.24 -12.14 -19.28
CA GLY A 199 -10.49 -11.31 -20.22
C GLY A 199 -10.41 -9.83 -19.87
N SER A 200 -10.97 -9.40 -18.72
CA SER A 200 -10.91 -8.02 -18.24
C SER A 200 -9.54 -7.61 -17.70
N ILE A 201 -8.69 -8.58 -17.35
CA ILE A 201 -7.29 -8.37 -16.96
C ILE A 201 -6.40 -9.12 -17.93
N GLN A 202 -5.52 -8.39 -18.62
CA GLN A 202 -4.57 -8.98 -19.56
C GLN A 202 -3.49 -9.76 -18.81
N GLU A 203 -3.15 -10.95 -19.31
CA GLU A 203 -2.10 -11.78 -18.74
C GLU A 203 -0.72 -11.17 -19.02
N GLU A 204 -0.12 -10.55 -18.01
CA GLU A 204 1.22 -9.98 -18.11
C GLU A 204 2.24 -10.75 -17.25
N PRO A 205 3.54 -10.76 -17.62
CA PRO A 205 4.58 -11.45 -16.86
C PRO A 205 4.65 -11.02 -15.39
N GLN A 206 4.38 -9.74 -15.11
CA GLN A 206 4.36 -9.19 -13.75
C GLN A 206 3.28 -9.83 -12.86
N ILE A 207 2.14 -10.23 -13.41
CA ILE A 207 1.07 -10.90 -12.66
C ILE A 207 1.53 -12.28 -12.22
N LYS A 208 2.25 -13.02 -13.07
CA LYS A 208 2.82 -14.33 -12.71
C LYS A 208 3.84 -14.21 -11.56
N VAL A 209 4.68 -13.18 -11.59
CA VAL A 209 5.63 -12.89 -10.50
C VAL A 209 4.88 -12.57 -9.21
N LEU A 210 3.82 -11.76 -9.29
CA LEU A 210 2.99 -11.40 -8.14
C LEU A 210 2.32 -12.62 -7.50
N ILE A 211 1.66 -13.47 -8.29
CA ILE A 211 1.06 -14.72 -7.79
C ILE A 211 2.15 -15.66 -7.22
N GLY A 212 3.35 -15.70 -7.80
CA GLY A 212 4.48 -16.45 -7.23
C GLY A 212 4.93 -15.94 -5.85
N ARG A 213 4.89 -14.61 -5.62
CA ARG A 213 5.15 -14.02 -4.29
C ARG A 213 4.06 -14.44 -3.29
N ILE A 214 2.80 -14.55 -3.72
CA ILE A 214 1.69 -15.03 -2.88
C ILE A 214 1.86 -16.52 -2.54
N ASP A 215 2.33 -17.36 -3.47
CA ASP A 215 2.69 -18.77 -3.16
C ASP A 215 3.77 -18.85 -2.08
N LYS A 216 4.77 -17.97 -2.10
CA LYS A 216 5.77 -17.89 -1.01
C LYS A 216 5.11 -17.62 0.34
N THR A 217 4.13 -16.71 0.40
CA THR A 217 3.36 -16.47 1.64
C THR A 217 2.56 -17.71 2.07
N ILE A 218 1.92 -18.41 1.14
CA ILE A 218 1.16 -19.64 1.42
C ILE A 218 2.09 -20.77 1.87
N LYS A 219 3.31 -20.85 1.32
CA LYS A 219 4.36 -21.76 1.79
C LYS A 219 4.69 -21.51 3.25
N GLU A 220 5.03 -20.27 3.61
CA GLU A 220 5.35 -19.91 5.00
C GLU A 220 4.19 -20.17 5.94
N LEU A 221 2.96 -19.87 5.50
CA LEU A 221 1.74 -20.20 6.23
C LEU A 221 1.63 -21.71 6.49
N SER A 222 1.91 -22.53 5.48
CA SER A 222 1.83 -24.00 5.59
C SER A 222 2.92 -24.60 6.48
N GLU A 223 4.16 -24.12 6.38
CA GLU A 223 5.33 -24.69 7.05
C GLU A 223 5.46 -24.17 8.48
N HIS A 224 5.32 -22.86 8.68
CA HIS A 224 5.68 -22.15 9.92
C HIS A 224 4.49 -21.40 10.56
N GLY A 225 3.33 -21.36 9.91
CA GLY A 225 2.10 -20.80 10.46
C GLY A 225 1.92 -19.31 10.19
N LEU A 226 0.86 -18.73 10.78
CA LEU A 226 0.41 -17.37 10.47
C LEU A 226 1.48 -16.29 10.68
N GLN A 227 2.22 -16.36 11.79
CA GLN A 227 3.23 -15.35 12.14
C GLN A 227 4.38 -15.29 11.11
N ALA A 228 4.76 -16.43 10.53
CA ALA A 228 5.76 -16.46 9.47
C ALA A 228 5.21 -15.87 8.16
N ALA A 229 3.96 -16.19 7.83
CA ALA A 229 3.28 -15.64 6.66
C ALA A 229 3.18 -14.11 6.72
N ILE A 230 2.79 -13.55 7.87
CA ILE A 230 2.67 -12.09 8.09
C ILE A 230 4.02 -11.38 7.89
N LYS A 231 5.13 -12.00 8.30
CA LYS A 231 6.47 -11.41 8.12
C LYS A 231 6.94 -11.36 6.66
N VAL A 232 6.38 -12.22 5.81
CA VAL A 232 6.80 -12.36 4.41
C VAL A 232 5.85 -11.67 3.44
N VAL A 233 4.57 -11.52 3.79
CA VAL A 233 3.64 -10.72 3.00
C VAL A 233 3.98 -9.24 3.15
N LEU A 234 4.19 -8.58 2.01
CA LEU A 234 4.52 -7.18 1.96
C LEU A 234 3.29 -6.35 1.57
N PRO A 235 3.08 -5.15 2.17
CA PRO A 235 1.99 -4.24 1.81
C PRO A 235 1.92 -3.94 0.30
N GLU A 236 3.07 -3.75 -0.34
CA GLU A 236 3.19 -3.53 -1.79
C GLU A 236 2.57 -4.64 -2.64
N HIS A 237 2.50 -5.89 -2.16
CA HIS A 237 1.79 -6.95 -2.88
C HIS A 237 0.29 -6.63 -2.98
N LEU A 238 -0.33 -6.16 -1.90
CA LEU A 238 -1.74 -5.77 -1.93
C LEU A 238 -1.95 -4.54 -2.81
N GLN A 239 -1.07 -3.55 -2.72
CA GLN A 239 -1.13 -2.35 -3.55
C GLN A 239 -1.10 -2.69 -5.05
N ASP A 240 -0.16 -3.54 -5.47
CA ASP A 240 -0.05 -4.00 -6.86
C ASP A 240 -1.31 -4.78 -7.31
N ILE A 241 -1.86 -5.63 -6.43
CA ILE A 241 -3.09 -6.39 -6.69
C ILE A 241 -4.28 -5.43 -6.89
N LEU A 242 -4.48 -4.48 -5.97
CA LEU A 242 -5.61 -3.55 -6.04
C LEU A 242 -5.51 -2.63 -7.26
N ARG A 243 -4.29 -2.20 -7.64
CA ARG A 243 -4.07 -1.45 -8.89
C ARG A 243 -4.53 -2.21 -10.13
N LEU A 244 -4.20 -3.50 -10.23
CA LEU A 244 -4.62 -4.36 -11.34
C LEU A 244 -6.14 -4.52 -11.38
N VAL A 245 -6.75 -4.79 -10.22
CA VAL A 245 -8.20 -4.96 -10.10
C VAL A 245 -8.94 -3.67 -10.43
N ALA A 246 -8.43 -2.51 -10.01
CA ALA A 246 -9.06 -1.22 -10.28
C ALA A 246 -9.14 -0.91 -11.79
N LYS A 247 -8.09 -1.26 -12.55
CA LYS A 247 -8.02 -1.06 -14.00
C LYS A 247 -8.90 -2.02 -14.82
N ALA A 248 -9.36 -3.13 -14.22
CA ALA A 248 -10.20 -4.11 -14.90
C ALA A 248 -11.58 -3.51 -15.24
N GLN A 249 -12.05 -3.66 -16.47
CA GLN A 249 -13.40 -3.24 -16.89
C GLN A 249 -14.27 -4.48 -17.09
N THR A 250 -15.19 -4.75 -16.14
CA THR A 250 -16.02 -5.95 -16.13
C THR A 250 -17.24 -5.77 -15.22
N ASP A 251 -18.32 -6.50 -15.54
CA ASP A 251 -19.53 -6.64 -14.72
C ASP A 251 -19.46 -7.86 -13.79
N ASN A 252 -18.28 -8.49 -13.67
CA ASN A 252 -18.09 -9.65 -12.81
C ASN A 252 -18.30 -9.29 -11.34
N GLN A 253 -19.27 -9.95 -10.70
CA GLN A 253 -19.69 -9.65 -9.32
C GLN A 253 -18.54 -9.68 -8.31
N LEU A 254 -17.59 -10.61 -8.42
CA LEU A 254 -16.46 -10.68 -7.49
C LEU A 254 -15.56 -9.45 -7.63
N ILE A 255 -15.24 -9.05 -8.86
CA ILE A 255 -14.36 -7.91 -9.13
C ILE A 255 -15.06 -6.61 -8.68
N THR A 256 -16.35 -6.46 -8.96
CA THR A 256 -17.15 -5.32 -8.48
C THR A 256 -17.20 -5.26 -6.95
N GLU A 257 -17.35 -6.40 -6.28
CA GLU A 257 -17.30 -6.48 -4.81
C GLU A 257 -15.94 -6.05 -4.27
N VAL A 258 -14.83 -6.51 -4.86
CA VAL A 258 -13.48 -6.04 -4.47
C VAL A 258 -13.34 -4.54 -4.68
N LYS A 259 -13.81 -4.00 -5.81
CA LYS A 259 -13.75 -2.56 -6.08
C LYS A 259 -14.55 -1.75 -5.06
N THR A 260 -15.74 -2.21 -4.70
CA THR A 260 -16.57 -1.55 -3.69
C THR A 260 -15.92 -1.62 -2.30
N ASP A 261 -15.46 -2.79 -1.88
CA ASP A 261 -14.87 -3.03 -0.56
C ASP A 261 -13.61 -2.17 -0.30
N TYR A 262 -12.82 -1.93 -1.35
CA TYR A 262 -11.59 -1.14 -1.27
C TYR A 262 -11.75 0.28 -1.85
N GLY A 263 -12.98 0.70 -2.19
CA GLY A 263 -13.26 2.03 -2.72
C GLY A 263 -12.56 2.38 -4.04
N LEU A 264 -12.25 1.38 -4.88
CA LEU A 264 -11.40 1.52 -6.07
C LEU A 264 -12.03 2.31 -7.21
N ASP A 265 -13.36 2.35 -7.29
CA ASP A 265 -14.11 3.00 -8.39
C ASP A 265 -13.83 4.51 -8.47
N ASN A 266 -13.57 5.13 -7.33
CA ASN A 266 -13.29 6.56 -7.24
C ASN A 266 -11.81 6.91 -7.44
N ILE A 267 -10.89 5.94 -7.30
CA ILE A 267 -9.44 6.19 -7.28
C ILE A 267 -8.88 6.48 -8.68
N PHE A 268 -9.47 5.89 -9.72
CA PHE A 268 -8.98 6.00 -11.11
C PHE A 268 -9.94 6.76 -12.03
N SER A 269 -10.97 7.41 -11.48
CA SER A 269 -11.91 8.27 -12.23
C SER A 269 -11.20 9.56 -12.67
N ASN A 270 -10.55 9.47 -13.81
CA ASN A 270 -9.69 10.48 -14.41
C ASN A 270 -10.54 11.60 -15.04
N ASP A 271 -10.98 12.58 -14.26
CA ASP A 271 -11.52 13.85 -14.77
C ASP A 271 -11.29 15.07 -13.83
N ALA A 272 -10.53 14.93 -12.75
CA ALA A 272 -10.02 16.08 -12.02
C ALA A 272 -8.76 16.60 -12.72
N LYS A 273 -8.94 17.53 -13.66
CA LYS A 273 -7.83 18.41 -14.08
C LYS A 273 -7.18 18.99 -12.83
N PRO A 274 -5.84 18.95 -12.68
CA PRO A 274 -5.15 19.72 -11.66
C PRO A 274 -5.14 21.18 -12.11
N ASP A 275 -6.29 21.85 -12.04
CA ASP A 275 -6.39 23.29 -12.29
C ASP A 275 -6.19 24.00 -10.94
N ASP A 276 -5.03 24.65 -10.79
CA ASP A 276 -4.79 25.82 -9.92
C ASP A 276 -5.23 25.80 -8.44
N ASP A 277 -5.23 24.64 -7.79
CA ASP A 277 -5.62 24.51 -6.38
C ASP A 277 -4.45 24.61 -5.36
N GLU A 278 -3.43 25.42 -5.66
CA GLU A 278 -2.63 26.06 -4.59
C GLU A 278 -3.50 27.03 -3.73
N ARG A 279 -4.74 27.32 -4.17
CA ARG A 279 -5.74 28.09 -3.43
C ARG A 279 -6.69 27.26 -2.55
N PHE A 280 -6.67 25.92 -2.63
CA PHE A 280 -7.56 25.08 -1.81
C PHE A 280 -7.12 24.98 -0.34
N LEU A 281 -5.99 25.61 0.02
CA LEU A 281 -5.50 25.77 1.39
C LEU A 281 -6.42 26.62 2.31
N LEU A 282 -7.64 27.00 1.93
CA LEU A 282 -8.41 28.03 2.63
C LEU A 282 -9.93 27.82 2.78
N THR A 283 -10.53 26.63 2.62
CA THR A 283 -11.95 26.47 3.01
C THR A 283 -12.31 25.20 3.77
N PRO A 284 -13.19 25.29 4.80
CA PRO A 284 -13.44 24.22 5.75
C PRO A 284 -14.57 23.30 5.29
N ASN A 285 -14.44 22.70 4.10
CA ASN A 285 -15.46 21.77 3.62
C ASN A 285 -14.89 20.65 2.73
N ALA A 286 -14.09 19.77 3.34
CA ALA A 286 -13.61 18.52 2.73
C ALA A 286 -14.64 17.37 2.82
N ASN A 287 -15.92 17.67 2.59
CA ASN A 287 -17.01 16.67 2.71
C ASN A 287 -17.25 15.83 1.45
N ALA A 288 -16.35 15.85 0.47
CA ALA A 288 -16.48 15.07 -0.76
C ALA A 288 -15.60 13.80 -0.82
N ILE A 289 -14.65 13.63 0.13
CA ILE A 289 -13.74 12.47 0.18
C ILE A 289 -14.02 11.56 1.40
N SER A 290 -14.95 11.96 2.28
CA SER A 290 -15.31 11.24 3.52
C SER A 290 -16.13 9.94 3.32
N GLY A 291 -16.51 9.61 2.08
CA GLY A 291 -17.43 8.50 1.77
C GLY A 291 -16.89 7.08 2.01
N VAL A 292 -15.57 6.90 2.16
CA VAL A 292 -14.98 5.56 2.37
C VAL A 292 -14.37 5.40 3.78
N ARG A 293 -14.11 6.49 4.51
CA ARG A 293 -13.64 6.45 5.91
C ARG A 293 -14.76 6.33 6.95
N ALA A 294 -15.97 6.85 6.66
CA ALA A 294 -17.06 6.82 7.63
C ALA A 294 -17.55 5.40 7.98
N ALA A 295 -17.43 4.43 7.07
CA ALA A 295 -17.86 3.05 7.31
C ALA A 295 -16.94 2.27 8.26
N ALA A 296 -15.63 2.61 8.31
CA ALA A 296 -14.68 1.95 9.21
C ALA A 296 -14.63 2.61 10.61
N ILE A 297 -14.97 3.90 10.71
CA ILE A 297 -14.96 4.64 11.99
C ILE A 297 -16.26 4.44 12.77
N MET A 298 -17.41 4.27 12.10
CA MET A 298 -18.69 4.02 12.78
C MET A 298 -18.70 2.71 13.59
N ASP A 299 -17.96 1.68 13.16
CA ASP A 299 -17.89 0.41 13.88
C ASP A 299 -17.01 0.49 15.15
N GLN A 300 -16.05 1.43 15.21
CA GLN A 300 -15.22 1.65 16.40
C GLN A 300 -15.91 2.52 17.47
N GLN A 301 -16.71 3.51 17.08
CA GLN A 301 -17.47 4.32 18.04
C GLN A 301 -18.58 3.50 18.71
N LEU A 302 -19.25 2.60 17.97
CA LEU A 302 -20.26 1.70 18.55
C LEU A 302 -19.68 0.69 19.55
N LEU A 303 -18.40 0.29 19.39
CA LEU A 303 -17.73 -0.61 20.34
C LEU A 303 -17.23 0.13 21.59
N GLY A 304 -16.86 1.41 21.47
CA GLY A 304 -16.46 2.26 22.60
C GLY A 304 -17.63 2.60 23.53
N ASP A 305 -18.81 2.86 22.97
CA ASP A 305 -20.00 3.19 23.75
C ASP A 305 -20.59 1.97 24.48
N PHE A 306 -20.36 0.75 23.99
CA PHE A 306 -20.78 -0.48 24.69
C PHE A 306 -19.91 -0.83 25.91
N LEU A 307 -18.67 -0.35 25.98
CA LEU A 307 -17.76 -0.60 27.11
C LEU A 307 -17.85 0.45 28.22
N ASN A 308 -18.55 1.57 28.00
CA ASN A 308 -18.75 2.63 28.99
C ASN A 308 -20.09 2.55 29.75
N LEU A 309 -20.86 1.47 29.58
CA LEU A 309 -22.19 1.31 30.19
C LEU A 309 -22.33 0.11 31.15
N HIS A 310 -21.24 -0.51 31.61
CA HIS A 310 -21.24 -1.44 32.74
C HIS A 310 -20.09 -1.22 33.73
#